data_AF-A0A835YM43-F1
#
_entry.id   AF-A0A835YM43-F1
#
_cell.length_a   1.000
_cell.length_b   1.000
_cell.length_c   1.000
_cell.angle_alpha   90.00
_cell.angle_beta   90.00
_cell.angle_gamma   90.00
#
_symmetry.space_group_name_H-M   'P 1'
#
loop_
_entity.id
_entity.type
_entity.pdbx_description
1 polymer ?
#
loop_
_entity_poly.entity_id
_entity_poly.type
_entity_poly.pdbx_seq_one_letter_code
_entity_poly.pdbx_strand_id
1 'polypeptide(L)'
;MWCCAVAQVVVELRERIEIVHTPEFLLWLQYLFPVFEQLLRQRLPPQMVDNQFNKIRAVLWDILNRLPHSETLQPYALQLLKLCMDMLKLENEDNAVICVRTVFDLHKARNFRPLLEPEVQPFLDLVLLFYRNLKASVAKVFGAEGIRQATAAAATAAAARAAAATPLAAAAEPMPLLPCTDSFKVLVECPIIVMLLFQLYHKYVPQYIPEMIPIMISALGLQPPGGVPSNPVLMGRFKELLAAQVKTLSFLTYLLKSFGDTFRQQQRAMSNHIMSLLRRMPPDAIMVRKDLLTASRHIFATEFRQGERRVALLMWMPLGLHVSDVWR
;
A
#
# COMPACT_ATOMS: atom_id res chain seq x y z
N MET A 1 20.72 -15.45 22.09
CA MET A 1 21.24 -16.62 21.35
C MET A 1 20.18 -17.24 20.43
N TRP A 2 19.00 -17.62 20.91
CA TRP A 2 17.94 -18.23 20.07
C TRP A 2 17.51 -17.35 18.88
N CYS A 3 17.26 -16.05 19.08
CA CYS A 3 16.85 -15.13 18.02
C CYS A 3 17.91 -14.99 16.89
N CYS A 4 19.20 -14.98 17.23
CA CYS A 4 20.28 -14.89 16.23
C CYS A 4 20.39 -16.17 15.39
N ALA A 5 20.27 -17.34 16.01
CA ALA A 5 20.31 -18.62 15.29
C ALA A 5 19.10 -18.78 14.36
N VAL A 6 17.89 -18.45 14.85
CA VAL A 6 16.68 -18.47 14.01
C VAL A 6 16.78 -17.46 12.87
N ALA A 7 17.29 -16.25 13.13
CA ALA A 7 17.49 -15.25 12.09
C ALA A 7 18.43 -15.76 10.99
N GLN A 8 19.54 -16.37 11.38
CA GLN A 8 20.51 -16.92 10.43
C GLN A 8 19.88 -18.02 9.56
N VAL A 9 19.19 -18.99 10.18
CA VAL A 9 18.54 -20.09 9.44
C VAL A 9 17.48 -19.57 8.47
N VAL A 10 16.66 -18.60 8.89
CA VAL A 10 15.59 -18.03 8.06
C VAL A 10 16.17 -17.22 6.89
N VAL A 11 17.26 -16.49 7.12
CA VAL A 11 17.98 -15.77 6.04
C VAL A 11 18.63 -16.74 5.07
N GLU A 12 19.31 -17.78 5.54
CA GLU A 12 19.91 -18.82 4.68
C GLU A 12 18.84 -19.53 3.84
N LEU A 13 17.69 -19.84 4.42
CA LEU A 13 16.57 -20.45 3.71
C LEU A 13 15.98 -19.50 2.65
N ARG A 14 15.92 -18.20 2.94
CA ARG A 14 15.53 -17.17 1.96
C ARG A 14 16.53 -17.08 0.80
N GLU A 15 17.83 -17.17 1.07
CA GLU A 15 18.86 -17.16 0.03
C GLU A 15 18.81 -18.42 -0.84
N ARG A 16 18.45 -19.56 -0.25
CA ARG A 16 18.26 -20.85 -0.95
C ARG A 16 16.82 -21.09 -1.40
N ILE A 17 16.06 -20.02 -1.61
CA ILE A 17 14.65 -20.12 -1.99
C ILE A 17 14.45 -20.91 -3.28
N GLU A 18 15.44 -21.00 -4.16
CA GLU A 18 15.37 -21.73 -5.43
C GLU A 18 14.89 -23.19 -5.30
N ILE A 19 15.03 -23.81 -4.12
CA ILE A 19 14.48 -25.14 -3.80
C ILE A 19 12.95 -25.24 -3.99
N VAL A 20 12.21 -24.12 -3.95
CA VAL A 20 10.76 -24.15 -4.21
C VAL A 20 10.43 -24.33 -5.71
N HIS A 21 11.43 -24.21 -6.59
CA HIS A 21 11.28 -24.43 -8.03
C HIS A 21 11.73 -25.83 -8.48
N THR A 22 12.12 -26.68 -7.54
CA THR A 22 12.59 -28.05 -7.81
C THR A 22 11.51 -29.08 -7.39
N PRO A 23 11.68 -30.38 -7.69
CA PRO A 23 10.74 -31.43 -7.28
C PRO A 23 10.50 -31.52 -5.76
N GLU A 24 11.42 -30.98 -4.96
CA GLU A 24 11.35 -30.91 -3.50
C GLU A 24 10.30 -29.92 -2.97
N PHE A 25 9.67 -29.11 -3.83
CA PHE A 25 8.70 -28.09 -3.39
C PHE A 25 7.54 -28.68 -2.58
N LEU A 26 7.06 -29.88 -2.92
CA LEU A 26 6.02 -30.53 -2.14
C LEU A 26 6.47 -30.86 -0.71
N LEU A 27 7.71 -31.33 -0.54
CA LEU A 27 8.30 -31.62 0.76
C LEU A 27 8.50 -30.31 1.55
N TRP A 28 8.96 -29.26 0.87
CA TRP A 28 9.06 -27.93 1.46
C TRP A 28 7.72 -27.48 2.04
N LEU A 29 6.63 -27.60 1.26
CA LEU A 29 5.28 -27.25 1.73
C LEU A 29 4.83 -28.12 2.89
N GLN A 30 5.06 -29.44 2.85
CA GLN A 30 4.63 -30.33 3.93
C GLN A 30 5.34 -30.05 5.26
N TYR A 31 6.63 -29.73 5.24
CA TYR A 31 7.43 -29.61 6.46
C TYR A 31 7.65 -28.18 6.92
N LEU A 32 7.86 -27.23 6.01
CA LEU A 32 8.24 -25.86 6.38
C LEU A 32 7.05 -24.91 6.45
N PHE A 33 6.03 -25.08 5.60
CA PHE A 33 4.86 -24.21 5.63
C PHE A 33 4.14 -24.21 7.00
N PRO A 34 3.85 -25.36 7.66
CA PRO A 34 3.21 -25.37 8.98
C PRO A 34 4.07 -24.70 10.06
N VAL A 35 5.40 -24.87 9.98
CA VAL A 35 6.34 -24.23 10.91
C VAL A 35 6.30 -22.71 10.73
N PHE A 36 6.29 -22.24 9.49
CA PHE A 36 6.23 -20.81 9.18
C PHE A 36 4.92 -20.19 9.66
N GLU A 37 3.79 -20.86 9.40
CA GLU A 37 2.51 -20.43 9.91
C GLU A 37 2.50 -20.37 11.45
N GLN A 38 3.02 -21.39 12.13
CA GLN A 38 3.09 -21.40 13.59
C GLN A 38 3.98 -20.28 14.13
N LEU A 39 5.14 -20.04 13.51
CA LEU A 39 6.04 -18.95 13.89
C LEU A 39 5.32 -17.61 13.76
N LEU A 40 4.63 -17.39 12.63
CA LEU A 40 3.93 -16.14 12.35
C LEU A 40 2.71 -15.92 13.26
N ARG A 41 1.98 -16.97 13.64
CA ARG A 41 0.79 -16.86 14.49
C ARG A 41 1.11 -16.80 16.00
N GLN A 42 2.12 -17.53 16.47
CA GLN A 42 2.28 -17.80 17.91
C GLN A 42 3.62 -17.38 18.50
N ARG A 43 4.71 -17.37 17.72
CA ARG A 43 6.07 -17.22 18.28
C ARG A 43 6.70 -15.86 18.00
N LEU A 44 6.31 -15.21 16.91
CA LEU A 44 6.85 -13.91 16.50
C LEU A 44 5.72 -12.87 16.45
N PRO A 45 5.16 -12.39 17.58
CA PRO A 45 4.04 -11.45 17.54
C PRO A 45 4.39 -10.21 16.71
N PRO A 46 3.42 -9.60 15.99
CA PRO A 46 3.64 -8.35 15.28
C PRO A 46 4.16 -7.24 16.19
N GLN A 47 5.12 -6.47 15.70
CA GLN A 47 5.76 -5.38 16.44
C GLN A 47 5.80 -4.12 15.57
N MET A 48 5.66 -2.96 16.21
CA MET A 48 5.69 -1.65 15.55
C MET A 48 7.07 -0.98 15.62
N VAL A 49 8.11 -1.79 15.87
CA VAL A 49 9.49 -1.34 16.05
C VAL A 49 10.37 -2.12 15.08
N ASP A 50 11.29 -1.44 14.42
CA ASP A 50 12.28 -2.09 13.54
C ASP A 50 13.39 -2.73 14.38
N ASN A 51 13.14 -3.95 14.83
CA ASN A 51 14.10 -4.77 15.58
C ASN A 51 14.36 -6.11 14.85
N GLN A 52 15.25 -6.92 15.41
CA GLN A 52 15.62 -8.20 14.82
C GLN A 52 14.42 -9.17 14.68
N PHE A 53 13.48 -9.18 15.63
CA PHE A 53 12.28 -10.03 15.54
C PHE A 53 11.37 -9.61 14.38
N ASN A 54 11.17 -8.31 14.20
CA ASN A 54 10.41 -7.79 13.06
C ASN A 54 11.11 -8.11 11.73
N LYS A 55 12.45 -8.06 11.69
CA LYS A 55 13.23 -8.44 10.49
C LYS A 55 13.08 -9.92 10.15
N ILE A 56 13.13 -10.81 11.15
CA ILE A 56 12.88 -12.26 10.93
C ILE A 56 11.46 -12.45 10.37
N ARG A 57 10.47 -11.78 10.98
CA ARG A 57 9.07 -11.84 10.55
C ARG A 57 8.90 -11.38 9.10
N ALA A 58 9.55 -10.29 8.71
CA ALA A 58 9.55 -9.79 7.34
C ALA A 58 10.15 -10.80 6.35
N VAL A 59 11.23 -11.48 6.72
CA VAL A 59 11.84 -12.52 5.87
C VAL A 59 10.90 -13.71 5.69
N LEU A 60 10.20 -14.15 6.73
CA LEU A 60 9.21 -15.23 6.61
C LEU A 60 8.11 -14.85 5.62
N TRP A 61 7.59 -13.63 5.69
CA TRP A 61 6.60 -13.13 4.74
C TRP A 61 7.15 -13.04 3.30
N ASP A 62 8.41 -12.59 3.12
CA ASP A 62 9.05 -12.54 1.79
C ASP A 62 9.25 -13.94 1.20
N ILE A 63 9.60 -14.94 2.01
CA ILE A 63 9.67 -16.34 1.56
C ILE A 63 8.28 -16.81 1.09
N LEU A 64 7.23 -16.57 1.88
CA LEU A 64 5.87 -16.98 1.54
C LEU A 64 5.33 -16.26 0.29
N ASN A 65 5.70 -14.99 0.07
CA ASN A 65 5.33 -14.24 -1.13
C ASN A 65 6.01 -14.78 -2.40
N ARG A 66 7.17 -15.44 -2.28
CA ARG A 66 7.97 -15.95 -3.41
C ARG A 66 7.62 -17.38 -3.82
N LEU A 67 6.67 -18.04 -3.15
CA LEU A 67 6.30 -19.41 -3.50
C LEU A 67 5.72 -19.48 -4.92
N PRO A 68 6.16 -20.43 -5.76
CA PRO A 68 5.63 -20.56 -7.11
C PRO A 68 4.16 -20.98 -7.07
N HIS A 69 3.32 -20.24 -7.81
CA HIS A 69 1.87 -20.50 -7.94
C HIS A 69 1.59 -21.67 -8.89
N SER A 70 2.17 -22.83 -8.60
CA SER A 70 1.95 -24.09 -9.31
C SER A 70 0.77 -24.86 -8.73
N GLU A 71 0.39 -25.96 -9.40
CA GLU A 71 -0.62 -26.89 -8.88
C GLU A 71 -0.21 -27.51 -7.54
N THR A 72 1.09 -27.65 -7.28
CA THR A 72 1.63 -28.14 -6.00
C THR A 72 1.23 -27.24 -4.83
N LEU A 73 1.13 -25.93 -5.04
CA LEU A 73 0.73 -24.97 -4.00
C LEU A 73 -0.80 -24.93 -3.78
N GLN A 74 -1.61 -25.34 -4.78
CA GLN A 74 -3.07 -25.22 -4.74
C GLN A 74 -3.72 -25.72 -3.42
N PRO A 75 -3.33 -26.87 -2.85
CA PRO A 75 -3.92 -27.37 -1.60
C PRO A 75 -3.69 -26.44 -0.40
N TYR A 76 -2.62 -25.65 -0.42
CA TYR A 76 -2.21 -24.73 0.64
C TYR A 76 -2.65 -23.28 0.38
N ALA A 77 -3.11 -22.96 -0.83
CA ALA A 77 -3.39 -21.59 -1.26
C ALA A 77 -4.45 -20.89 -0.37
N LEU A 78 -5.53 -21.58 0.00
CA LEU A 78 -6.54 -21.00 0.91
C LEU A 78 -5.98 -20.74 2.31
N GLN A 79 -5.16 -21.66 2.82
CA GLN A 79 -4.54 -21.54 4.13
C GLN A 79 -3.57 -20.36 4.17
N LEU A 80 -2.75 -20.20 3.12
CA LEU A 80 -1.86 -19.04 2.97
C LEU A 80 -2.64 -17.72 2.84
N LEU A 81 -3.73 -17.71 2.06
CA LEU A 81 -4.57 -16.53 1.94
C LEU A 81 -5.17 -16.13 3.29
N LYS A 82 -5.77 -17.08 4.02
CA LYS A 82 -6.33 -16.84 5.37
C LYS A 82 -5.28 -16.37 6.35
N LEU A 83 -4.07 -16.95 6.33
CA LEU A 83 -2.96 -16.47 7.13
C LEU A 83 -2.64 -15.00 6.84
N CYS A 84 -2.58 -14.60 5.56
CA CYS A 84 -2.40 -13.18 5.21
C CYS A 84 -3.55 -12.31 5.73
N MET A 85 -4.80 -12.73 5.51
CA MET A 85 -6.00 -11.98 5.89
C MET A 85 -6.13 -11.76 7.40
N ASP A 86 -5.86 -12.80 8.20
CA ASP A 86 -5.89 -12.73 9.67
C ASP A 86 -4.82 -11.76 10.18
N MET A 87 -3.63 -11.82 9.60
CA MET A 87 -2.48 -11.06 10.06
C MET A 87 -2.55 -9.59 9.65
N LEU A 88 -3.19 -9.25 8.52
CA LEU A 88 -3.30 -7.86 8.05
C LEU A 88 -3.86 -6.89 9.10
N LYS A 89 -4.72 -7.32 10.03
CA LYS A 89 -5.26 -6.43 11.07
C LYS A 89 -4.29 -6.14 12.22
N LEU A 90 -3.26 -6.97 12.37
CA LEU A 90 -2.32 -6.94 13.49
C LEU A 90 -0.92 -6.48 13.08
N GLU A 91 -0.58 -6.65 11.80
CA GLU A 91 0.75 -6.34 11.26
C GLU A 91 1.07 -4.86 11.26
N ASN A 92 2.37 -4.57 11.34
CA ASN A 92 2.89 -3.28 10.90
C ASN A 92 2.85 -3.17 9.38
N GLU A 93 2.98 -1.96 8.90
CA GLU A 93 2.91 -1.64 7.48
C GLU A 93 3.91 -2.35 6.57
N ASP A 94 5.13 -2.61 7.01
CA ASP A 94 6.15 -3.23 6.14
C ASP A 94 5.80 -4.69 5.85
N ASN A 95 5.42 -5.43 6.89
CA ASN A 95 4.96 -6.80 6.75
C ASN A 95 3.60 -6.87 6.04
N ALA A 96 2.69 -5.93 6.34
CA ALA A 96 1.38 -5.88 5.74
C ALA A 96 1.43 -5.63 4.22
N VAL A 97 2.38 -4.83 3.73
CA VAL A 97 2.62 -4.66 2.29
C VAL A 97 2.98 -5.99 1.61
N ILE A 98 3.80 -6.83 2.26
CA ILE A 98 4.11 -8.16 1.73
C ILE A 98 2.85 -9.03 1.73
N CYS A 99 2.06 -8.99 2.81
CA CYS A 99 0.81 -9.74 2.91
C CYS A 99 -0.18 -9.38 1.79
N VAL A 100 -0.45 -8.09 1.54
CA VAL A 100 -1.38 -7.68 0.47
C VAL A 100 -0.86 -8.02 -0.92
N ARG A 101 0.46 -8.03 -1.15
CA ARG A 101 1.05 -8.51 -2.40
C ARG A 101 0.84 -10.01 -2.58
N THR A 102 1.01 -10.81 -1.52
CA THR A 102 0.69 -12.23 -1.55
C THR A 102 -0.79 -12.47 -1.86
N VAL A 103 -1.70 -11.67 -1.28
CA VAL A 103 -3.15 -11.73 -1.62
C VAL A 103 -3.37 -11.48 -3.12
N PHE A 104 -2.75 -10.44 -3.68
CA PHE A 104 -2.85 -10.12 -5.12
C PHE A 104 -2.39 -11.30 -5.99
N ASP A 105 -1.21 -11.82 -5.69
CA ASP A 105 -0.54 -12.85 -6.46
C ASP A 105 -1.30 -14.19 -6.44
N LEU A 106 -1.88 -14.55 -5.29
CA LEU A 106 -2.75 -15.72 -5.16
C LEU A 106 -4.03 -15.60 -6.00
N HIS A 107 -4.72 -14.47 -5.98
CA HIS A 107 -5.93 -14.28 -6.80
C HIS A 107 -5.63 -14.20 -8.30
N LYS A 108 -4.44 -13.70 -8.67
CA LYS A 108 -3.99 -13.66 -10.06
C LYS A 108 -3.88 -15.07 -10.66
N ALA A 109 -3.42 -16.05 -9.87
CA ALA A 109 -3.30 -17.44 -10.28
C ALA A 109 -4.68 -18.08 -10.57
N ARG A 110 -4.94 -18.38 -11.85
CA ARG A 110 -6.26 -18.84 -12.32
C ARG A 110 -6.76 -20.09 -11.60
N ASN A 111 -5.87 -21.03 -11.31
CA ASN A 111 -6.21 -22.33 -10.72
C ASN A 111 -6.66 -22.22 -9.25
N PHE A 112 -6.40 -21.09 -8.58
CA PHE A 112 -6.77 -20.91 -7.18
C PHE A 112 -8.14 -20.21 -7.03
N ARG A 113 -8.61 -19.48 -8.06
CA ARG A 113 -9.73 -18.54 -7.94
C ARG A 113 -11.01 -19.10 -7.30
N PRO A 114 -11.51 -20.30 -7.66
CA PRO A 114 -12.74 -20.83 -7.04
C PRO A 114 -12.56 -21.10 -5.55
N LEU A 115 -11.37 -21.55 -5.15
CA LEU A 115 -11.03 -21.86 -3.76
C LEU A 115 -10.92 -20.58 -2.91
N LEU A 116 -10.40 -19.50 -3.50
CA LEU A 116 -10.12 -18.24 -2.79
C LEU A 116 -11.32 -17.27 -2.73
N GLU A 117 -12.38 -17.54 -3.50
CA GLU A 117 -13.55 -16.67 -3.60
C GLU A 117 -14.18 -16.28 -2.24
N PRO A 118 -14.27 -17.18 -1.23
CA PRO A 118 -14.81 -16.83 0.09
C PRO A 118 -14.06 -15.68 0.80
N GLU A 119 -12.79 -15.45 0.47
CA GLU A 119 -11.96 -14.41 1.09
C GLU A 119 -12.00 -13.07 0.33
N VAL A 120 -12.70 -13.00 -0.82
CA VAL A 120 -12.84 -11.77 -1.61
C VAL A 120 -13.62 -10.70 -0.84
N GLN A 121 -14.77 -11.07 -0.27
CA GLN A 121 -15.61 -10.14 0.47
C GLN A 121 -14.90 -9.59 1.74
N PRO A 122 -14.29 -10.43 2.60
CA PRO A 122 -13.47 -9.95 3.72
C PRO A 122 -12.38 -8.95 3.32
N PHE A 123 -11.72 -9.15 2.18
CA PHE A 123 -10.72 -8.21 1.69
C PHE A 123 -11.32 -6.87 1.23
N LEU A 124 -12.43 -6.90 0.47
CA LEU A 124 -13.11 -5.67 0.05
C LEU A 124 -13.63 -4.87 1.25
N ASP A 125 -14.15 -5.56 2.28
CA ASP A 125 -14.60 -4.95 3.54
C ASP A 125 -13.43 -4.30 4.30
N LEU A 126 -12.26 -4.94 4.31
CA LEU A 126 -11.04 -4.39 4.89
C LEU A 126 -10.58 -3.12 4.15
N VAL A 127 -10.63 -3.11 2.82
CA VAL A 127 -10.27 -1.92 2.03
C VAL A 127 -11.25 -0.78 2.31
N LEU A 128 -12.56 -1.05 2.38
CA LEU A 128 -13.54 -0.03 2.81
C LEU A 128 -13.23 0.51 4.19
N LEU A 129 -12.86 -0.35 5.14
CA LEU A 129 -12.46 0.07 6.49
C LEU A 129 -11.25 1.02 6.45
N PHE A 130 -10.24 0.76 5.61
CA PHE A 130 -9.10 1.66 5.45
C PHE A 130 -9.55 3.05 4.98
N TYR A 131 -10.40 3.14 3.96
CA TYR A 131 -10.91 4.44 3.49
C TYR A 131 -11.80 5.15 4.51
N ARG A 132 -12.64 4.41 5.26
CA ARG A 132 -13.47 4.96 6.35
C ARG A 132 -12.62 5.56 7.46
N ASN A 133 -11.52 4.90 7.81
CA ASN A 133 -10.63 5.33 8.88
C ASN A 133 -9.58 6.36 8.42
N LEU A 134 -9.36 6.52 7.11
CA LEU A 134 -8.26 7.31 6.57
C LEU A 134 -8.20 8.74 7.12
N LYS A 135 -9.35 9.41 7.31
CA LYS A 135 -9.40 10.74 7.92
C LYS A 135 -8.82 10.74 9.35
N ALA A 136 -9.19 9.74 10.15
CA ALA A 136 -8.67 9.58 11.51
C ALA A 136 -7.18 9.21 11.49
N SER A 137 -6.74 8.34 10.58
CA SER A 137 -5.32 7.98 10.43
C SER A 137 -4.47 9.18 10.03
N VAL A 138 -4.94 10.05 9.11
CA VAL A 138 -4.27 11.32 8.77
C VAL A 138 -4.17 12.22 10.00
N ALA A 139 -5.25 12.39 10.77
CA ALA A 139 -5.22 13.19 11.99
C ALA A 139 -4.26 12.61 13.06
N LYS A 140 -4.17 11.29 13.17
CA LYS A 140 -3.26 10.59 14.10
C LYS A 140 -1.80 10.76 13.70
N VAL A 141 -1.47 10.49 12.44
CA VAL A 141 -0.09 10.50 11.91
C VAL A 141 0.49 11.91 11.85
N PHE A 142 -0.34 12.91 11.54
CA PHE A 142 0.12 14.30 11.38
C PHE A 142 -0.34 15.24 12.50
N GLY A 143 -1.07 14.74 13.49
CA GLY A 143 -1.47 15.50 14.68
C GLY A 143 -0.35 15.64 15.70
N ALA A 144 -0.69 16.14 16.89
CA ALA A 144 0.26 16.41 17.96
C ALA A 144 1.12 15.19 18.33
N GLU A 145 0.52 14.00 18.38
CA GLU A 145 1.23 12.76 18.71
C GLU A 145 2.25 12.36 17.64
N GLY A 146 1.84 12.34 16.37
CA GLY A 146 2.76 12.03 15.28
C GLY A 146 3.89 13.05 15.14
N ILE A 147 3.62 14.34 15.38
CA ILE A 147 4.64 15.39 15.43
C ILE A 147 5.64 15.13 16.57
N ARG A 148 5.15 14.76 17.76
CA ARG A 148 5.99 14.43 18.91
C ARG A 148 6.91 13.25 18.61
N GLN A 149 6.36 12.17 18.04
CA GLN A 149 7.13 10.98 17.64
C GLN A 149 8.16 11.30 16.55
N ALA A 150 7.78 12.09 15.55
CA ALA A 150 8.69 12.49 14.47
C ALA A 150 9.84 13.37 14.96
N THR A 151 9.57 14.25 15.93
CA THR A 151 10.58 15.13 16.52
C THR A 151 11.57 14.32 17.35
N ALA A 152 11.08 13.36 18.15
CA ALA A 152 11.92 12.45 18.91
C ALA A 152 12.81 11.60 17.99
N ALA A 153 12.24 10.97 16.96
CA ALA A 153 13.01 10.17 16.00
C ALA A 153 14.07 10.98 15.25
N ALA A 154 13.74 12.22 14.86
CA ALA A 154 14.70 13.12 14.20
C ALA A 154 15.86 13.52 15.13
N ALA A 155 15.58 13.75 16.41
CA ALA A 155 16.61 14.05 17.42
C ALA A 155 17.55 12.85 17.64
N THR A 156 17.00 11.65 17.78
CA THR A 156 17.79 10.41 17.92
C THR A 156 18.65 10.16 16.69
N ALA A 157 18.11 10.36 15.48
CA ALA A 157 18.87 10.23 14.24
C ALA A 157 19.97 11.30 14.07
N ALA A 158 19.76 12.52 14.60
CA ALA A 158 20.80 13.54 14.63
C ALA A 158 21.91 13.18 15.63
N ALA A 159 21.56 12.70 16.82
CA ALA A 159 22.51 12.25 17.84
C ALA A 159 23.35 11.05 17.35
N ALA A 160 22.72 10.06 16.70
CA ALA A 160 23.41 8.92 16.12
C ALA A 160 24.40 9.34 15.02
N ARG A 161 24.04 10.30 14.16
CA ARG A 161 24.95 10.85 13.13
C ARG A 161 26.13 11.61 13.73
N ALA A 162 25.92 12.32 14.84
CA ALA A 162 27.01 12.97 15.57
C ALA A 162 27.93 11.94 16.27
N ALA A 163 27.37 10.85 16.81
CA ALA A 163 28.11 9.78 17.46
C ALA A 163 28.85 8.84 16.49
N ALA A 164 28.35 8.68 15.26
CA ALA A 164 28.98 7.88 14.19
C ALA A 164 30.34 8.42 13.72
N ALA A 165 30.81 9.56 14.25
CA ALA A 165 32.20 9.99 14.18
C ALA A 165 33.15 9.14 15.09
N THR A 166 32.61 8.21 15.88
CA THR A 166 33.35 7.23 16.70
C THR A 166 32.81 5.80 16.48
N PRO A 167 33.64 4.74 16.57
CA PRO A 167 33.36 3.42 15.97
C PRO A 167 32.32 2.54 16.70
N LEU A 168 31.60 3.08 17.69
CA LEU A 168 30.59 2.32 18.43
C LEU A 168 29.19 2.85 18.06
N ALA A 169 28.65 2.30 16.98
CA ALA A 169 27.40 2.71 16.37
C ALA A 169 26.21 2.62 17.34
N ALA A 170 25.72 3.78 17.81
CA ALA A 170 24.39 3.89 18.39
C ALA A 170 23.37 3.77 17.25
N ALA A 171 22.66 2.64 17.16
CA ALA A 171 21.54 2.50 16.24
C ALA A 171 20.50 3.57 16.59
N ALA A 172 20.26 4.51 15.69
CA ALA A 172 19.17 5.47 15.83
C ALA A 172 17.87 4.69 15.98
N GLU A 173 17.09 4.90 17.05
CA GLU A 173 15.76 4.30 17.11
C GLU A 173 14.87 4.97 16.06
N PRO A 174 14.42 4.23 15.03
CA PRO A 174 13.58 4.78 13.98
C PRO A 174 12.19 5.10 14.54
N MET A 175 11.47 5.98 13.85
CA MET A 175 10.06 6.24 14.16
C MET A 175 9.28 4.91 14.21
N PRO A 176 8.35 4.74 15.17
CA PRO A 176 7.49 3.56 15.19
C PRO A 176 6.80 3.34 13.85
N LEU A 177 6.77 2.09 13.42
CA LEU A 177 6.03 1.67 12.23
C LEU A 177 4.53 1.85 12.49
N LEU A 178 3.78 2.18 11.45
CA LEU A 178 2.34 2.28 11.56
C LEU A 178 1.70 0.89 11.55
N PRO A 179 0.63 0.68 12.32
CA PRO A 179 -0.26 -0.45 12.11
C PRO A 179 -0.81 -0.42 10.68
N CYS A 180 -1.03 -1.60 10.09
CA CYS A 180 -1.60 -1.76 8.76
C CYS A 180 -2.85 -0.89 8.53
N THR A 181 -3.75 -0.82 9.53
CA THR A 181 -5.00 -0.07 9.47
C THR A 181 -4.81 1.45 9.33
N ASP A 182 -3.65 1.98 9.71
CA ASP A 182 -3.32 3.40 9.62
C ASP A 182 -2.29 3.69 8.51
N SER A 183 -1.82 2.67 7.79
CA SER A 183 -0.70 2.82 6.86
C SER A 183 -1.14 3.28 5.48
N PHE A 184 -0.63 4.44 5.06
CA PHE A 184 -0.76 4.91 3.69
C PHE A 184 -0.02 4.01 2.70
N LYS A 185 1.08 3.39 3.13
CA LYS A 185 1.90 2.49 2.31
C LYS A 185 1.12 1.24 1.91
N VAL A 186 0.35 0.66 2.83
CA VAL A 186 -0.56 -0.47 2.53
C VAL A 186 -1.66 0.01 1.58
N LEU A 187 -2.25 1.18 1.85
CA LEU A 187 -3.33 1.73 1.03
C LEU A 187 -2.92 2.00 -0.43
N VAL A 188 -1.64 2.28 -0.70
CA VAL A 188 -1.10 2.41 -2.08
C VAL A 188 -1.33 1.14 -2.91
N GLU A 189 -1.26 -0.04 -2.29
CA GLU A 189 -1.37 -1.33 -2.97
C GLU A 189 -2.84 -1.77 -3.15
N CYS A 190 -3.77 -1.28 -2.32
CA CYS A 190 -5.17 -1.72 -2.36
C CYS A 190 -5.91 -1.48 -3.70
N PRO A 191 -5.78 -0.32 -4.39
CA PRO A 191 -6.57 -0.03 -5.58
C PRO A 191 -6.34 -1.02 -6.75
N ILE A 192 -5.09 -1.46 -6.96
CA ILE A 192 -4.79 -2.45 -8.00
C ILE A 192 -5.34 -3.84 -7.65
N ILE A 193 -5.37 -4.19 -6.36
CA ILE A 193 -5.95 -5.45 -5.88
C ILE A 193 -7.46 -5.43 -6.04
N VAL A 194 -8.14 -4.36 -5.63
CA VAL A 194 -9.59 -4.21 -5.82
C VAL A 194 -9.95 -4.25 -7.30
N MET A 195 -9.16 -3.59 -8.16
CA MET A 195 -9.34 -3.66 -9.61
C MET A 195 -9.24 -5.10 -10.13
N LEU A 196 -8.21 -5.85 -9.72
CA LEU A 196 -8.09 -7.27 -10.05
C LEU A 196 -9.30 -8.07 -9.57
N LEU A 197 -9.71 -7.91 -8.31
CA LEU A 197 -10.84 -8.63 -7.74
C LEU A 197 -12.15 -8.33 -8.47
N PHE A 198 -12.41 -7.09 -8.87
CA PHE A 198 -13.59 -6.74 -9.68
C PHE A 198 -13.53 -7.31 -11.10
N GLN A 199 -12.35 -7.42 -11.71
CA GLN A 199 -12.18 -8.08 -13.01
C GLN A 199 -12.43 -9.59 -12.92
N LEU A 200 -12.07 -10.22 -11.79
CA LEU A 200 -12.21 -11.66 -11.59
C LEU A 200 -13.60 -12.06 -11.08
N TYR A 201 -14.17 -11.27 -10.18
CA TYR A 201 -15.40 -11.57 -9.42
C TYR A 201 -16.42 -10.43 -9.56
N HIS A 202 -16.89 -10.23 -10.80
CA HIS A 202 -17.79 -9.13 -11.18
C HIS A 202 -19.08 -9.02 -10.33
N LYS A 203 -19.53 -10.12 -9.72
CA LYS A 203 -20.71 -10.15 -8.84
C LYS A 203 -20.63 -9.18 -7.63
N TYR A 204 -19.42 -8.86 -7.15
CA TYR A 204 -19.24 -7.95 -6.02
C TYR A 204 -19.33 -6.47 -6.43
N VAL A 205 -19.16 -6.15 -7.71
CA VAL A 205 -19.08 -4.76 -8.18
C VAL A 205 -20.33 -3.94 -7.81
N PRO A 206 -21.58 -4.41 -8.06
CA PRO A 206 -22.77 -3.61 -7.75
C PRO A 206 -22.95 -3.32 -6.25
N GLN A 207 -22.46 -4.20 -5.38
CA GLN A 207 -22.57 -4.05 -3.93
C GLN A 207 -21.59 -2.99 -3.38
N TYR A 208 -20.35 -2.96 -3.88
CA TYR A 208 -19.29 -2.15 -3.29
C TYR A 208 -19.13 -0.78 -3.93
N ILE A 209 -19.37 -0.65 -5.23
CA ILE A 209 -19.13 0.60 -5.97
C ILE A 209 -19.92 1.81 -5.44
N PRO A 210 -21.22 1.70 -5.09
CA PRO A 210 -21.99 2.84 -4.60
C PRO A 210 -21.41 3.47 -3.33
N GLU A 211 -20.75 2.69 -2.46
CA GLU A 211 -20.09 3.19 -1.26
C GLU A 211 -18.61 3.55 -1.51
N MET A 212 -17.88 2.75 -2.29
CA MET A 212 -16.45 2.96 -2.54
C MET A 212 -16.17 4.27 -3.28
N ILE A 213 -16.98 4.66 -4.27
CA ILE A 213 -16.72 5.88 -5.06
C ILE A 213 -16.73 7.14 -4.17
N PRO A 214 -17.82 7.45 -3.41
CA PRO A 214 -17.87 8.66 -2.61
C PRO A 214 -16.76 8.74 -1.56
N ILE A 215 -16.44 7.62 -0.90
CA ILE A 215 -15.44 7.60 0.16
C ILE A 215 -14.02 7.79 -0.38
N MET A 216 -13.71 7.20 -1.54
CA MET A 216 -12.44 7.37 -2.22
C MET A 216 -12.29 8.80 -2.75
N ILE A 217 -13.36 9.41 -3.29
CA ILE A 217 -13.32 10.82 -3.74
C ILE A 217 -13.07 11.76 -2.55
N SER A 218 -13.70 11.51 -1.40
CA SER A 218 -13.43 12.24 -0.15
C SER A 218 -11.97 12.08 0.29
N ALA A 219 -11.42 10.86 0.19
CA ALA A 219 -10.03 10.57 0.54
C ALA A 219 -9.01 11.38 -0.28
N LEU A 220 -9.29 11.70 -1.55
CA LEU A 220 -8.43 12.55 -2.39
C LEU A 220 -8.23 13.96 -1.82
N GLY A 221 -9.21 14.45 -1.05
CA GLY A 221 -9.21 15.79 -0.46
C GLY A 221 -8.47 15.88 0.88
N LEU A 222 -8.10 14.76 1.49
CA LEU A 222 -7.50 14.73 2.83
C LEU A 222 -6.11 15.38 2.85
N GLN A 223 -5.83 16.09 3.94
CA GLN A 223 -4.57 16.79 4.15
C GLN A 223 -4.15 16.72 5.63
N PRO A 224 -2.85 16.81 5.91
CA PRO A 224 -2.37 16.98 7.28
C PRO A 224 -2.96 18.25 7.93
N PRO A 225 -3.26 18.22 9.23
CA PRO A 225 -3.63 19.42 9.98
C PRO A 225 -2.42 20.36 10.01
N GLY A 226 -2.56 21.55 9.42
CA GLY A 226 -1.46 22.51 9.26
C GLY A 226 -0.80 22.53 7.87
N GLY A 227 -1.24 21.70 6.92
CA GLY A 227 -0.77 21.72 5.54
C GLY A 227 0.45 20.82 5.29
N VAL A 228 1.39 21.27 4.45
CA VAL A 228 2.56 20.45 4.07
C VAL A 228 3.55 20.37 5.25
N PRO A 229 3.91 19.18 5.76
CA PRO A 229 4.80 19.05 6.92
C PRO A 229 6.22 19.53 6.61
N SER A 230 6.88 20.19 7.57
CA SER A 230 8.30 20.58 7.43
C SER A 230 9.29 19.55 7.97
N ASN A 231 8.86 18.66 8.88
CA ASN A 231 9.69 17.61 9.46
C ASN A 231 10.01 16.54 8.38
N PRO A 232 11.28 16.16 8.14
CA PRO A 232 11.65 15.19 7.10
C PRO A 232 10.99 13.81 7.26
N VAL A 233 10.78 13.34 8.49
CA VAL A 233 10.17 12.04 8.76
C VAL A 233 8.68 12.08 8.44
N LEU A 234 7.98 13.15 8.85
CA LEU A 234 6.58 13.37 8.45
C LEU A 234 6.44 13.64 6.95
N MET A 235 7.44 14.25 6.31
CA MET A 235 7.46 14.42 4.85
C MET A 235 7.47 13.07 4.14
N GLY A 236 8.17 12.06 4.68
CA GLY A 236 8.10 10.68 4.19
C GLY A 236 6.67 10.14 4.21
N ARG A 237 6.01 10.19 5.38
CA ARG A 237 4.59 9.80 5.54
C ARG A 237 3.64 10.59 4.64
N PHE A 238 3.92 11.88 4.44
CA PHE A 238 3.11 12.72 3.57
C PHE A 238 3.22 12.30 2.10
N LYS A 239 4.43 11.92 1.64
CA LYS A 239 4.61 11.37 0.29
C LYS A 239 3.87 10.04 0.12
N GLU A 240 3.82 9.19 1.15
CA GLU A 240 3.03 7.95 1.14
C GLU A 240 1.53 8.25 1.03
N LEU A 241 1.01 9.24 1.79
CA LEU A 241 -0.37 9.70 1.66
C LEU A 241 -0.67 10.21 0.24
N LEU A 242 0.21 11.04 -0.34
CA LEU A 242 0.04 11.52 -1.71
C LEU A 242 0.04 10.35 -2.72
N ALA A 243 0.93 9.37 -2.54
CA ALA A 243 0.96 8.18 -3.38
C ALA A 243 -0.36 7.39 -3.28
N ALA A 244 -0.89 7.20 -2.07
CA ALA A 244 -2.16 6.51 -1.85
C ALA A 244 -3.31 7.26 -2.53
N GLN A 245 -3.37 8.59 -2.40
CA GLN A 245 -4.37 9.44 -3.08
C GLN A 245 -4.27 9.34 -4.61
N VAL A 246 -3.06 9.33 -5.16
CA VAL A 246 -2.86 9.21 -6.63
C VAL A 246 -3.21 7.82 -7.16
N LYS A 247 -2.90 6.74 -6.42
CA LYS A 247 -3.35 5.39 -6.79
C LYS A 247 -4.86 5.23 -6.67
N THR A 248 -5.46 5.84 -5.65
CA THR A 248 -6.93 5.93 -5.51
C THR A 248 -7.54 6.63 -6.72
N LEU A 249 -6.98 7.78 -7.12
CA LEU A 249 -7.43 8.51 -8.30
C LEU A 249 -7.32 7.67 -9.58
N SER A 250 -6.21 6.95 -9.75
CA SER A 250 -6.01 6.07 -10.92
C SER A 250 -7.07 4.96 -10.99
N PHE A 251 -7.48 4.42 -9.85
CA PHE A 251 -8.58 3.46 -9.78
C PHE A 251 -9.94 4.10 -10.06
N LEU A 252 -10.20 5.30 -9.53
CA LEU A 252 -11.42 6.05 -9.85
C LEU A 252 -11.50 6.37 -11.36
N THR A 253 -10.36 6.69 -11.99
CA THR A 253 -10.27 6.86 -13.44
C THR A 253 -10.68 5.60 -14.20
N TYR A 254 -10.27 4.42 -13.73
CA TYR A 254 -10.70 3.15 -14.31
C TYR A 254 -12.23 2.96 -14.20
N LEU A 255 -12.82 3.29 -13.05
CA LEU A 255 -14.25 3.16 -12.81
C LEU A 255 -15.11 4.15 -13.60
N LEU A 256 -14.58 5.33 -13.96
CA LEU A 256 -15.30 6.36 -14.72
C LEU A 256 -15.94 5.81 -16.00
N LYS A 257 -15.26 4.88 -16.70
CA LYS A 257 -15.76 4.29 -17.95
C LYS A 257 -17.08 3.53 -17.77
N SER A 258 -17.26 2.89 -16.62
CA SER A 258 -18.40 2.01 -16.35
C SER A 258 -19.46 2.66 -15.46
N PHE A 259 -19.10 3.70 -14.69
CA PHE A 259 -19.98 4.29 -13.66
C PHE A 259 -20.11 5.82 -13.78
N GLY A 260 -19.87 6.40 -14.96
CA GLY A 260 -19.82 7.86 -15.18
C GLY A 260 -20.99 8.66 -14.59
N ASP A 261 -22.22 8.14 -14.61
CA ASP A 261 -23.39 8.82 -14.01
C ASP A 261 -23.21 9.10 -12.50
N THR A 262 -22.56 8.19 -11.76
CA THR A 262 -22.26 8.37 -10.33
C THR A 262 -21.23 9.48 -10.12
N PHE A 263 -20.26 9.59 -11.04
CA PHE A 263 -19.21 10.59 -10.97
C PHE A 263 -19.67 11.99 -11.34
N ARG A 264 -20.69 12.16 -12.20
CA ARG A 264 -21.20 13.48 -12.63
C ARG A 264 -21.53 14.40 -11.46
N GLN A 265 -22.06 13.87 -10.37
CA GLN A 265 -22.42 14.65 -9.19
C GLN A 265 -21.20 15.15 -8.39
N GLN A 266 -20.04 14.52 -8.55
CA GLN A 266 -18.82 14.78 -7.78
C GLN A 266 -17.65 15.29 -8.64
N GLN A 267 -17.86 15.53 -9.94
CA GLN A 267 -16.84 15.98 -10.90
C GLN A 267 -16.07 17.22 -10.42
N ARG A 268 -16.78 18.27 -9.98
CA ARG A 268 -16.15 19.51 -9.50
C ARG A 268 -15.25 19.27 -8.28
N ALA A 269 -15.69 18.42 -7.35
CA ALA A 269 -14.90 18.06 -6.18
C ALA A 269 -13.62 17.32 -6.60
N MET A 270 -13.72 16.38 -7.54
CA MET A 270 -12.58 15.65 -8.07
C MET A 270 -11.56 16.58 -8.76
N SER A 271 -11.98 17.51 -9.63
CA SER A 271 -11.09 18.53 -10.22
C SER A 271 -10.36 19.36 -9.15
N ASN A 272 -11.09 19.82 -8.13
CA ASN A 272 -10.53 20.59 -7.03
C ASN A 272 -9.49 19.78 -6.23
N HIS A 273 -9.75 18.49 -5.98
CA HIS A 273 -8.81 17.60 -5.31
C HIS A 273 -7.54 17.37 -6.14
N ILE A 274 -7.66 17.12 -7.45
CA ILE A 274 -6.51 16.99 -8.37
C ILE A 274 -5.63 18.24 -8.33
N MET A 275 -6.25 19.42 -8.43
CA MET A 275 -5.56 20.71 -8.36
C MET A 275 -4.87 20.96 -7.01
N SER A 276 -5.49 20.52 -5.92
CA SER A 276 -4.91 20.58 -4.58
C SER A 276 -3.70 19.64 -4.46
N LEU A 277 -3.81 18.42 -4.98
CA LEU A 277 -2.72 17.44 -4.98
C LEU A 277 -1.49 17.97 -5.73
N LEU A 278 -1.68 18.52 -6.94
CA LEU A 278 -0.58 19.10 -7.73
C LEU A 278 0.14 20.24 -7.00
N ARG A 279 -0.61 21.13 -6.34
CA ARG A 279 -0.03 22.29 -5.63
C ARG A 279 0.77 21.91 -4.38
N ARG A 280 0.37 20.83 -3.69
CA ARG A 280 0.99 20.41 -2.42
C ARG A 280 2.13 19.42 -2.60
N MET A 281 2.32 18.89 -3.80
CA MET A 281 3.28 17.82 -4.05
C MET A 281 4.72 18.35 -3.99
N PRO A 282 5.59 17.79 -3.14
CA PRO A 282 6.97 18.25 -3.02
C PRO A 282 7.73 18.03 -4.34
N PRO A 283 8.76 18.84 -4.64
CA PRO A 283 9.43 18.82 -5.95
C PRO A 283 10.03 17.47 -6.31
N ASP A 284 10.51 16.72 -5.32
CA ASP A 284 11.17 15.42 -5.44
C ASP A 284 10.21 14.21 -5.56
N ALA A 285 8.89 14.41 -5.42
CA ALA A 285 7.89 13.36 -5.63
C ALA A 285 7.56 13.15 -7.12
N ILE A 286 8.60 12.95 -7.94
CA ILE A 286 8.51 12.93 -9.42
C ILE A 286 7.59 11.82 -9.92
N MET A 287 7.73 10.59 -9.38
CA MET A 287 6.92 9.45 -9.83
C MET A 287 5.44 9.63 -9.49
N VAL A 288 5.13 10.14 -8.29
CA VAL A 288 3.76 10.42 -7.86
C VAL A 288 3.14 11.52 -8.73
N ARG A 289 3.92 12.54 -9.10
CA ARG A 289 3.48 13.62 -10.01
C ARG A 289 3.15 13.07 -11.40
N LYS A 290 4.02 12.21 -11.95
CA LYS A 290 3.80 11.56 -13.25
C LYS A 290 2.49 10.77 -13.25
N ASP A 291 2.29 9.93 -12.25
CA ASP A 291 1.08 9.10 -12.13
C ASP A 291 -0.19 9.96 -12.00
N LEU A 292 -0.12 11.07 -11.25
CA LEU A 292 -1.23 12.03 -11.12
C LEU A 292 -1.58 12.67 -12.45
N LEU A 293 -0.58 13.10 -13.23
CA LEU A 293 -0.80 13.70 -14.55
C LEU A 293 -1.41 12.70 -15.53
N THR A 294 -0.97 11.44 -15.51
CA THR A 294 -1.57 10.37 -16.32
C THR A 294 -3.04 10.17 -15.97
N ALA A 295 -3.38 10.01 -14.68
CA ALA A 295 -4.77 9.84 -14.24
C ALA A 295 -5.63 11.07 -14.58
N SER A 296 -5.08 12.27 -14.40
CA SER A 296 -5.75 13.53 -14.70
C SER A 296 -6.08 13.68 -16.19
N ARG A 297 -5.14 13.31 -17.09
CA ARG A 297 -5.38 13.34 -18.54
C ARG A 297 -6.64 12.56 -18.92
N HIS A 298 -6.79 11.35 -18.39
CA HIS A 298 -7.96 10.51 -18.68
C HIS A 298 -9.25 11.13 -18.17
N ILE A 299 -9.27 11.61 -16.92
CA ILE A 299 -10.44 12.26 -16.31
C ILE A 299 -10.88 13.46 -17.14
N PHE A 300 -9.94 14.32 -17.53
CA PHE A 300 -10.22 15.51 -18.33
C PHE A 300 -10.61 15.18 -19.79
N ALA A 301 -10.10 14.08 -20.36
CA ALA A 301 -10.44 13.65 -21.71
C ALA A 301 -11.85 13.05 -21.83
N THR A 302 -12.32 12.32 -20.83
CA THR A 302 -13.62 11.61 -20.90
C THR A 302 -14.83 12.50 -20.60
N GLU A 303 -14.72 13.51 -19.73
CA GLU A 303 -15.92 14.24 -19.26
C GLU A 303 -15.85 15.79 -19.31
N PHE A 304 -14.70 16.43 -19.56
CA PHE A 304 -14.56 17.89 -19.51
C PHE A 304 -14.60 18.57 -20.88
N ARG A 305 -15.68 18.38 -21.65
CA ARG A 305 -15.77 18.99 -22.99
C ARG A 305 -16.02 20.51 -23.01
N GLN A 306 -16.50 21.18 -21.95
CA GLN A 306 -16.93 22.59 -22.08
C GLN A 306 -16.57 23.63 -20.99
N GLY A 307 -15.91 23.30 -19.87
CA GLY A 307 -15.67 24.29 -18.80
C GLY A 307 -14.22 24.58 -18.41
N GLU A 308 -13.37 23.56 -18.33
CA GLU A 308 -12.11 23.64 -17.56
C GLU A 308 -10.85 23.47 -18.42
N ARG A 309 -10.94 23.65 -19.75
CA ARG A 309 -9.78 23.53 -20.66
C ARG A 309 -8.62 24.47 -20.28
N ARG A 310 -8.92 25.64 -19.72
CA ARG A 310 -7.92 26.63 -19.26
C ARG A 310 -7.09 26.12 -18.08
N VAL A 311 -7.67 25.29 -17.21
CA VAL A 311 -7.01 24.75 -16.03
C VAL A 311 -6.04 23.64 -16.41
N ALA A 312 -6.45 22.77 -17.35
CA ALA A 312 -5.53 21.84 -17.99
C ALA A 312 -4.37 22.61 -18.64
N LEU A 313 -4.65 23.59 -19.51
CA LEU A 313 -3.61 24.42 -20.16
C LEU A 313 -2.57 25.00 -19.19
N LEU A 314 -2.97 25.44 -18.00
CA LEU A 314 -2.07 25.98 -16.97
C LEU A 314 -1.24 24.90 -16.25
N MET A 315 -1.74 23.66 -16.12
CA MET A 315 -0.98 22.55 -15.52
C MET A 315 0.13 22.02 -16.43
N TRP A 316 -0.05 22.07 -17.76
CA TRP A 316 0.88 21.45 -18.72
C TRP A 316 1.93 22.43 -19.28
N MET A 317 1.71 23.74 -19.18
CA MET A 317 2.65 24.78 -19.64
C MET A 317 4.03 24.77 -18.93
N PRO A 318 4.15 24.51 -17.61
CA PRO A 318 5.46 24.49 -16.94
C PRO A 318 6.33 23.27 -17.30
N LEU A 319 5.80 22.29 -18.04
CA LEU A 319 6.45 21.02 -18.35
C LEU A 319 7.01 20.94 -19.79
N GLY A 320 6.98 22.05 -20.56
CA GLY A 320 7.52 22.11 -21.91
C GLY A 320 6.76 21.25 -22.95
N LEU A 321 5.60 20.70 -22.59
CA LEU A 321 4.75 19.92 -23.50
C LEU A 321 3.80 20.86 -24.22
N HIS A 322 3.97 21.00 -25.53
CA HIS A 322 3.07 21.79 -26.36
C HIS A 322 1.68 21.14 -26.38
N VAL A 323 0.64 21.98 -26.36
CA VAL A 323 -0.76 21.58 -26.35
C VAL A 323 -1.08 20.58 -27.48
N SER A 324 -0.40 20.66 -28.61
CA SER A 324 -0.57 19.73 -29.74
C SER A 324 -0.22 18.27 -29.41
N ASP A 325 0.65 18.02 -28.43
CA ASP A 325 1.18 16.69 -28.14
C ASP A 325 0.35 15.96 -27.06
N VAL A 326 -0.43 16.72 -26.29
CA VAL A 326 -1.30 16.19 -25.23
C VAL A 326 -2.67 15.74 -25.77
N TRP A 327 -3.08 16.25 -26.93
CA TRP A 327 -4.44 16.09 -27.48
C TRP A 327 -4.51 15.33 -28.82
N ARG A 328 -3.47 14.56 -29.19
CA ARG A 328 -3.60 13.44 -30.13
C ARG A 328 -3.81 12.13 -29.39
#